data_AF-A0A6C0PAN0-F1
#
_entry.id   AF-A0A6C0PAN0-F1
#
_cell.length_a   1.000
_cell.length_b   1.000
_cell.length_c   1.000
_cell.angle_alpha   90.00
_cell.angle_beta   90.00
_cell.angle_gamma   90.00
#
_symmetry.space_group_name_H-M   'P 1'
#
loop_
_entity.id
_entity.type
_entity.pdbx_description
1 polymer ?
#
loop_
_entity_poly.entity_id
_entity_poly.type
_entity_poly.pdbx_seq_one_letter_code
_entity_poly.pdbx_strand_id
1 'polypeptide(L)'
;MARERISLVDDAVKREAALRAQILDGEMTPEVFAGLPEDDKVYVNNVLFKMASEKIEPNQGTSALEFILFGFMRIMTKKMNGVSLNADDQEVESKLNAILSIHQITDGKTMNSDWLFDYMGYAYKKSEEFLQNRKEHIERKINTIGEA
;
A
#
# COMPACT_ATOMS: atom_id res chain seq x y z
N MET A 1 -23.01 -43.76 11.50
CA MET A 1 -23.26 -42.58 10.64
C MET A 1 -22.55 -41.39 11.26
N ALA A 2 -21.27 -41.21 10.95
CA ALA A 2 -20.50 -40.08 11.46
C ALA A 2 -20.90 -38.83 10.65
N ARG A 3 -21.34 -37.77 11.35
CA ARG A 3 -21.63 -36.47 10.75
C ARG A 3 -20.30 -35.85 10.29
N GLU A 4 -20.03 -35.88 9.00
CA GLU A 4 -19.01 -35.02 8.40
C GLU A 4 -19.48 -33.57 8.55
N ARG A 5 -18.79 -32.82 9.41
CA ARG A 5 -18.98 -31.36 9.51
C ARG A 5 -18.32 -30.76 8.27
N ILE A 6 -19.12 -30.46 7.26
CA ILE A 6 -18.67 -29.68 6.10
C ILE A 6 -18.25 -28.30 6.62
N SER A 7 -16.94 -28.04 6.66
CA SER A 7 -16.41 -26.71 6.89
C SER A 7 -16.60 -25.90 5.62
N LEU A 8 -17.38 -24.82 5.70
CA LEU A 8 -17.57 -23.87 4.59
C LEU A 8 -16.37 -22.93 4.39
N VAL A 9 -15.40 -22.95 5.31
CA VAL A 9 -14.19 -22.14 5.24
C VAL A 9 -13.03 -23.05 4.86
N ASP A 10 -12.34 -22.67 3.80
CA ASP A 10 -11.13 -23.34 3.31
C ASP A 10 -10.08 -23.44 4.43
N ASP A 11 -9.44 -24.61 4.55
CA ASP A 11 -8.46 -24.88 5.60
C ASP A 11 -7.25 -23.93 5.50
N ALA A 12 -6.94 -23.42 4.30
CA ALA A 12 -5.94 -22.38 4.11
C ALA A 12 -6.30 -21.07 4.84
N VAL A 13 -7.56 -20.66 4.80
CA VAL A 13 -8.05 -19.42 5.44
C VAL A 13 -8.02 -19.56 6.96
N LYS A 14 -8.39 -20.73 7.49
CA LYS A 14 -8.32 -21.00 8.93
C LYS A 14 -6.87 -21.02 9.43
N ARG A 15 -5.96 -21.60 8.65
CA ARG A 15 -4.54 -21.67 8.98
C ARG A 15 -3.92 -20.28 9.03
N GLU A 16 -4.23 -19.43 8.05
CA GLU A 16 -3.81 -18.03 8.02
C GLU A 16 -4.35 -17.25 9.24
N ALA A 17 -5.63 -17.40 9.58
CA ALA A 17 -6.23 -16.74 10.74
C ALA A 17 -5.59 -17.17 12.07
N ALA A 18 -5.29 -18.47 12.22
CA ALA A 18 -4.63 -19.01 13.42
C ALA A 18 -3.21 -18.47 13.56
N LEU A 19 -2.40 -18.50 12.50
CA LEU A 19 -1.04 -17.95 12.51
C LEU A 19 -1.05 -16.44 12.78
N ARG A 20 -2.00 -15.71 12.19
CA ARG A 20 -2.17 -14.28 12.43
C ARG A 20 -2.48 -13.98 13.89
N ALA A 21 -3.34 -14.76 14.54
CA ALA A 21 -3.62 -14.62 15.97
C ALA A 21 -2.37 -14.87 16.81
N GLN A 22 -1.66 -15.98 16.57
CA GLN A 22 -0.42 -16.31 17.29
C GLN A 22 0.66 -15.24 17.16
N ILE A 23 0.79 -14.61 15.99
CA ILE A 23 1.72 -13.49 15.78
C ILE A 23 1.28 -12.23 16.56
N LEU A 24 -0.02 -11.92 16.58
CA LEU A 24 -0.54 -10.73 17.26
C LEU A 24 -0.51 -10.86 18.79
N ASP A 25 -0.73 -12.07 19.29
CA ASP A 25 -0.75 -12.39 20.72
C ASP A 25 0.66 -12.62 21.30
N GLY A 26 1.69 -12.63 20.44
CA GLY A 26 3.09 -12.81 20.84
C GLY A 26 3.48 -14.26 21.14
N GLU A 27 2.63 -15.22 20.78
CA GLU A 27 2.90 -16.66 20.94
C GLU A 27 3.89 -17.19 19.90
N MET A 28 3.95 -16.57 18.72
CA MET A 28 4.93 -16.88 17.68
C MET A 28 6.21 -16.06 17.92
N THR A 29 7.18 -16.62 18.66
CA THR A 29 8.51 -16.01 18.94
C THR A 29 9.60 -16.53 18.00
N PRO A 30 10.80 -15.92 17.95
CA PRO A 30 11.88 -16.39 17.07
C PRO A 30 12.27 -17.85 17.33
N GLU A 31 12.23 -18.29 18.59
CA GLU A 31 12.53 -19.67 18.99
C GLU A 31 11.45 -20.64 18.48
N VAL A 32 10.17 -20.24 18.56
CA VAL A 32 9.04 -21.02 18.05
C VAL A 32 9.13 -21.11 16.52
N PHE A 33 9.39 -19.99 15.85
CA PHE A 33 9.54 -19.93 14.40
C PHE A 33 10.72 -20.77 13.90
N ALA A 34 11.87 -20.72 14.57
CA ALA A 34 13.05 -21.50 14.20
C ALA A 34 12.79 -23.01 14.23
N GLY A 35 11.92 -23.45 15.14
CA GLY A 35 11.49 -24.84 15.29
C GLY A 35 10.42 -25.32 14.30
N LEU A 36 9.86 -24.43 13.47
CA LEU A 36 8.85 -24.80 12.48
C LEU A 36 9.46 -25.56 11.28
N PRO A 37 8.66 -26.43 10.62
CA PRO A 37 8.98 -26.93 9.28
C PRO A 37 9.15 -25.77 8.26
N GLU A 38 9.97 -25.97 7.24
CA GLU A 38 10.25 -24.91 6.24
C GLU A 38 9.00 -24.42 5.51
N ASP A 39 8.07 -25.31 5.17
CA ASP A 39 6.80 -24.93 4.56
C ASP A 39 6.01 -23.96 5.47
N ASP A 40 6.04 -24.20 6.78
CA ASP A 40 5.32 -23.40 7.77
C ASP A 40 6.00 -22.05 7.99
N LYS A 41 7.33 -21.97 7.89
CA LYS A 41 8.08 -20.72 7.88
C LYS A 41 7.70 -19.85 6.70
N VAL A 42 7.53 -20.44 5.51
CA VAL A 42 7.06 -19.72 4.32
C VAL A 42 5.64 -19.19 4.54
N TYR A 43 4.76 -19.98 5.15
CA TYR A 43 3.40 -19.52 5.49
C TYR A 43 3.40 -18.36 6.49
N VAL A 44 4.19 -18.43 7.56
CA VAL A 44 4.32 -17.33 8.54
C VAL A 44 4.83 -16.05 7.87
N ASN A 45 5.85 -16.14 7.02
CA ASN A 45 6.34 -14.99 6.24
C ASN A 45 5.27 -14.40 5.33
N ASN A 46 4.49 -15.24 4.65
CA ASN A 46 3.39 -14.79 3.80
C ASN A 46 2.29 -14.09 4.60
N VAL A 47 1.96 -14.58 5.80
CA VAL A 47 1.00 -13.92 6.70
C VAL A 47 1.54 -12.57 7.18
N LEU A 48 2.81 -12.48 7.59
CA LEU A 48 3.47 -11.22 7.98
C LEU A 48 3.45 -10.19 6.84
N PHE A 49 3.70 -10.64 5.62
CA PHE A 49 3.62 -9.80 4.42
C PHE A 49 2.19 -9.32 4.16
N LYS A 50 1.20 -10.22 4.20
CA LYS A 50 -0.22 -9.88 4.02
C LYS A 50 -0.72 -8.88 5.05
N MET A 51 -0.38 -9.08 6.33
CA MET A 51 -0.72 -8.15 7.41
C MET A 51 -0.15 -6.73 7.17
N ALA A 52 1.05 -6.63 6.59
CA ALA A 52 1.64 -5.34 6.22
C ALA A 52 0.99 -4.74 4.98
N SER A 53 0.66 -5.56 3.97
CA SER A 53 0.02 -5.09 2.73
C SER A 53 -1.44 -4.67 2.92
N GLU A 54 -2.17 -5.28 3.85
CA GLU A 54 -3.56 -4.90 4.17
C GLU A 54 -3.65 -3.49 4.77
N LYS A 55 -2.63 -3.06 5.52
CA LYS A 55 -2.53 -1.65 6.00
C LYS A 55 -2.20 -0.66 4.88
N ILE A 56 -1.85 -1.18 3.69
CA ILE A 56 -1.52 -0.43 2.47
C ILE A 56 -2.67 -0.53 1.44
N GLU A 57 -3.71 -1.36 1.67
CA GLU A 57 -4.82 -1.58 0.73
C GLU A 57 -5.44 -0.28 0.18
N PRO A 58 -5.95 -0.30 -1.06
CA PRO A 58 -5.99 0.85 -1.93
C PRO A 58 -7.05 1.84 -1.44
N ASN A 59 -6.61 2.83 -0.67
CA ASN A 59 -7.26 4.12 -0.72
C ASN A 59 -7.20 4.55 -2.20
N GLN A 60 -8.31 4.38 -2.92
CA GLN A 60 -8.43 4.80 -4.32
C GLN A 60 -7.98 6.26 -4.51
N GLY A 61 -8.07 7.09 -3.46
CA GLY A 61 -7.53 8.44 -3.40
C GLY A 61 -5.99 8.54 -3.45
N THR A 62 -5.25 7.63 -2.81
CA THR A 62 -3.77 7.59 -2.89
C THR A 62 -3.32 7.18 -4.28
N SER A 63 -3.94 6.14 -4.85
CA SER A 63 -3.62 5.70 -6.21
C SER A 63 -3.96 6.79 -7.23
N ALA A 64 -5.09 7.48 -7.09
CA ALA A 64 -5.46 8.59 -7.98
C ALA A 64 -4.41 9.73 -7.93
N LEU A 65 -3.94 10.09 -6.74
CA LEU A 65 -2.89 11.09 -6.57
C LEU A 65 -1.57 10.65 -7.22
N GLU A 66 -1.15 9.40 -6.98
CA GLU A 66 0.07 8.84 -7.57
C GLU A 66 -0.02 8.85 -9.09
N PHE A 67 -1.16 8.47 -9.68
CA PHE A 67 -1.37 8.54 -11.12
C PHE A 67 -1.30 9.97 -11.66
N ILE A 68 -1.84 10.96 -10.94
CA ILE A 68 -1.74 12.38 -11.30
C ILE A 68 -0.26 12.83 -11.25
N LEU A 69 0.47 12.47 -10.20
CA LEU A 69 1.87 12.85 -10.03
C LEU A 69 2.78 12.18 -11.09
N PHE A 70 2.59 10.88 -11.33
CA PHE A 70 3.31 10.14 -12.37
C PHE A 70 2.99 10.67 -13.77
N GLY A 71 1.72 10.96 -14.05
CA GLY A 71 1.30 11.60 -15.28
C GLY A 71 2.01 12.94 -15.47
N PHE A 72 1.98 13.80 -14.45
CA PHE A 72 2.65 15.11 -14.50
C PHE A 72 4.16 14.97 -14.72
N MET A 73 4.85 14.14 -13.93
CA MET A 73 6.30 13.91 -14.08
C MET A 73 6.65 13.41 -15.48
N ARG A 74 5.91 12.44 -16.01
CA ARG A 74 6.12 11.89 -17.37
C ARG A 74 6.06 12.99 -18.44
N ILE A 75 5.03 13.84 -18.39
CA ILE A 75 4.86 14.94 -19.36
C ILE A 75 5.97 15.97 -19.21
N MET A 76 6.30 16.36 -17.97
CA MET A 76 7.36 17.33 -17.70
C MET A 76 8.73 16.84 -18.14
N THR A 77 9.10 15.59 -17.83
CA THR A 77 10.37 15.01 -18.27
C THR A 77 10.49 15.00 -19.79
N LYS A 78 9.42 14.64 -20.53
CA LYS A 78 9.43 14.69 -22.00
C LYS A 78 9.63 16.10 -22.52
N LYS A 79 8.90 17.08 -21.98
CA LYS A 79 9.04 18.50 -22.35
C LYS A 79 10.43 19.06 -22.05
N MET A 80 10.98 18.78 -20.86
CA MET A 80 12.32 19.22 -20.47
C MET A 80 13.42 18.65 -21.38
N ASN A 81 13.23 17.40 -21.84
CA ASN A 81 14.17 16.74 -22.74
C ASN A 81 13.92 17.05 -24.23
N GLY A 82 12.98 17.95 -24.55
CA GLY A 82 12.63 18.30 -25.93
C GLY A 82 11.98 17.15 -26.72
N VAL A 83 11.45 16.13 -26.04
CA VAL A 83 10.77 14.99 -26.65
C VAL A 83 9.32 15.36 -26.95
N SER A 84 8.88 15.12 -28.19
CA SER A 84 7.49 15.35 -28.59
C SER A 84 6.53 14.41 -27.86
N LEU A 85 5.36 14.95 -27.49
CA LEU A 85 4.29 14.17 -26.88
C LEU A 85 3.54 13.39 -27.97
N ASN A 86 3.41 12.07 -27.77
CA ASN A 86 2.57 11.25 -28.63
C ASN A 86 1.07 11.44 -28.29
N ALA A 87 0.18 10.78 -29.03
CA ALA A 87 -1.27 10.91 -28.81
C ALA A 87 -1.68 10.55 -27.36
N ASP A 88 -1.13 9.48 -26.80
CA ASP A 88 -1.42 9.06 -25.43
C ASP A 88 -0.93 10.08 -24.39
N ASP A 89 0.25 10.66 -24.61
CA ASP A 89 0.81 11.69 -23.73
C ASP A 89 -0.04 12.97 -23.77
N GLN A 90 -0.56 13.34 -24.96
CA GLN A 90 -1.45 14.50 -25.12
C GLN A 90 -2.79 14.28 -24.41
N GLU A 91 -3.32 13.05 -24.45
CA GLU A 91 -4.52 12.69 -23.69
C GLU A 91 -4.28 12.78 -22.18
N VAL A 92 -3.14 12.27 -21.69
CA VAL A 92 -2.73 12.39 -20.28
C VAL A 92 -2.61 13.85 -19.87
N GLU A 93 -1.94 14.68 -20.67
CA GLU A 93 -1.79 16.11 -20.43
C GLU A 93 -3.14 16.84 -20.36
N SER A 94 -4.06 16.53 -21.29
CA SER A 94 -5.40 17.13 -21.30
C SER A 94 -6.18 16.80 -20.03
N LYS A 95 -6.15 15.53 -19.60
CA LYS A 95 -6.82 15.09 -18.35
C LYS A 95 -6.20 15.72 -17.12
N LEU A 96 -4.87 15.83 -17.05
CA LEU A 96 -4.18 16.53 -15.96
C LEU A 96 -4.61 18.00 -15.88
N ASN A 97 -4.64 18.71 -17.00
CA ASN A 97 -5.08 20.11 -17.03
C ASN A 97 -6.54 20.27 -16.57
N ALA A 98 -7.43 19.36 -16.96
CA ALA A 98 -8.82 19.35 -16.50
C ALA A 98 -8.92 19.14 -14.98
N ILE A 99 -8.20 18.16 -14.43
CA ILE A 99 -8.16 17.89 -12.98
C ILE A 99 -7.64 19.11 -12.21
N LEU A 100 -6.52 19.68 -12.64
CA LEU A 100 -5.93 20.85 -11.98
C LEU A 100 -6.85 22.07 -12.05
N SER A 101 -7.59 22.24 -13.15
CA SER A 101 -8.59 23.31 -13.28
C SER A 101 -9.80 23.11 -12.37
N ILE A 102 -10.30 21.87 -12.24
CA ILE A 102 -11.42 21.54 -11.34
C ILE A 102 -11.04 21.86 -9.89
N HIS A 103 -9.80 21.55 -9.51
CA HIS A 103 -9.27 21.81 -8.17
C HIS A 103 -8.70 23.22 -7.99
N GLN A 104 -8.82 24.10 -9.00
CA GLN A 104 -8.34 25.48 -8.98
C GLN A 104 -6.84 25.61 -8.66
N ILE A 105 -6.07 24.55 -8.90
CA ILE A 105 -4.62 24.49 -8.61
C ILE A 105 -3.84 25.34 -9.63
N THR A 106 -4.34 25.45 -10.86
CA THR A 106 -3.65 26.08 -11.99
C THR A 106 -4.17 27.46 -12.38
N ASP A 107 -5.14 28.03 -11.66
CA ASP A 107 -5.71 29.34 -12.01
C ASP A 107 -4.81 30.52 -11.66
N GLY A 108 -3.76 30.28 -10.86
CA GLY A 108 -2.79 31.29 -10.40
C GLY A 108 -3.38 32.37 -9.50
N LYS A 109 -4.61 32.18 -9.01
CA LYS A 109 -5.40 33.17 -8.26
C LYS A 109 -5.88 32.63 -6.91
N THR A 110 -6.14 31.33 -6.81
CA THR A 110 -6.63 30.69 -5.59
C THR A 110 -5.46 30.32 -4.68
N MET A 111 -5.48 30.82 -3.43
CA MET A 111 -4.45 30.50 -2.45
C MET A 111 -4.50 29.00 -2.10
N ASN A 112 -3.35 28.40 -1.77
CA ASN A 112 -3.27 26.98 -1.40
C ASN A 112 -4.20 26.61 -0.23
N SER A 113 -4.38 27.53 0.73
CA SER A 113 -5.32 27.37 1.86
C SER A 113 -6.77 27.17 1.44
N ASP A 114 -7.12 27.63 0.24
CA ASP A 114 -8.48 27.66 -0.29
C ASP A 114 -8.69 26.56 -1.33
N TRP A 115 -7.67 25.71 -1.55
CA TRP A 115 -7.81 24.54 -2.40
C TRP A 115 -8.83 23.58 -1.79
N LEU A 116 -9.70 23.04 -2.64
CA LEU A 116 -10.70 22.03 -2.28
C LEU A 116 -10.09 20.81 -1.56
N PHE A 117 -8.80 20.57 -1.75
CA PHE A 117 -8.06 19.49 -1.12
C PHE A 117 -6.57 19.80 -1.04
N ASP A 118 -5.96 19.58 0.13
CA ASP A 118 -4.50 19.65 0.31
C ASP A 118 -3.84 18.33 -0.15
N TYR A 119 -3.56 18.28 -1.44
CA TYR A 119 -2.93 17.14 -2.09
C TYR A 119 -1.56 16.80 -1.52
N MET A 120 -0.77 17.81 -1.16
CA MET A 120 0.59 17.61 -0.65
C MET A 120 0.57 17.14 0.79
N GLY A 121 -0.27 17.72 1.64
CA GLY A 121 -0.47 17.27 3.02
C GLY A 121 -1.06 15.86 3.08
N TYR A 122 -1.97 15.50 2.18
CA TYR A 122 -2.47 14.13 2.07
C TYR A 122 -1.35 13.15 1.68
N ALA A 123 -0.57 13.46 0.64
CA ALA A 123 0.55 12.64 0.19
C ALA A 123 1.61 12.45 1.28
N TYR A 124 1.91 13.54 2.00
CA TYR A 124 2.86 13.55 3.10
C TYR A 124 2.39 12.65 4.24
N LYS A 125 1.16 12.84 4.73
CA LYS A 125 0.58 11.98 5.77
C LYS A 125 0.54 10.51 5.38
N LYS A 126 0.18 10.20 4.12
CA LYS A 126 0.18 8.81 3.64
C LYS A 126 1.58 8.21 3.59
N SER A 127 2.58 9.01 3.22
CA SER A 127 3.98 8.59 3.29
C SER A 127 4.42 8.30 4.73
N GLU A 128 4.02 9.12 5.69
CA GLU A 128 4.27 8.87 7.12
C GLU A 128 3.61 7.58 7.60
N GLU A 129 2.35 7.34 7.23
CA GLU A 129 1.62 6.09 7.54
C GLU A 129 2.35 4.86 6.98
N PHE A 130 2.86 4.92 5.75
CA PHE A 130 3.64 3.83 5.15
C PHE A 130 4.96 3.58 5.86
N LEU A 131 5.68 4.65 6.24
CA LEU A 131 6.93 4.54 7.00
C LEU A 131 6.67 3.93 8.38
N GLN A 132 5.59 4.34 9.05
CA GLN A 132 5.20 3.78 10.34
C GLN A 132 4.79 2.31 10.21
N ASN A 133 4.01 1.94 9.19
CA ASN A 133 3.66 0.54 8.93
C ASN A 133 4.89 -0.31 8.62
N ARG A 134 5.86 0.22 7.87
CA ARG A 134 7.15 -0.45 7.63
C ARG A 134 7.90 -0.69 8.94
N LYS A 135 7.96 0.30 9.82
CA LYS A 135 8.60 0.18 11.14
C LYS A 135 7.93 -0.91 11.98
N GLU A 136 6.60 -0.90 12.06
CA GLU A 136 5.82 -1.91 12.78
C GLU A 136 6.01 -3.31 12.19
N HIS A 137 6.09 -3.43 10.86
CA HIS A 137 6.36 -4.70 10.20
C HIS A 137 7.75 -5.24 10.56
N ILE A 138 8.78 -4.40 10.52
CA ILE A 138 10.14 -4.78 10.92
C ILE A 138 10.17 -5.21 12.39
N GLU A 139 9.57 -4.44 13.29
CA GLU A 139 9.49 -4.81 14.71
C GLU A 139 8.76 -6.13 14.91
N ARG A 140 7.63 -6.34 14.22
CA ARG A 140 6.88 -7.60 14.26
C ARG A 140 7.72 -8.76 13.71
N LYS A 141 8.45 -8.56 12.60
CA LYS A 141 9.33 -9.56 12.01
C LYS A 141 10.46 -9.93 12.97
N ILE A 142 11.14 -8.95 13.57
CA ILE A 142 12.17 -9.19 14.58
C ILE A 142 11.60 -9.98 15.76
N ASN A 143 10.43 -9.59 16.27
CA ASN A 143 9.79 -10.25 17.41
C ASN A 143 9.21 -11.64 17.08
N THR A 144 9.00 -11.95 15.80
CA THR A 144 8.40 -13.22 15.37
C THR A 144 9.46 -14.20 14.88
N ILE A 145 10.47 -13.73 14.15
CA ILE A 145 11.43 -14.58 13.43
C ILE A 145 12.90 -14.23 13.71
N GLY A 146 13.18 -13.14 14.44
CA GLY A 146 14.53 -12.76 14.88
C GLY A 146 15.36 -11.97 13.86
N GLU A 147 14.81 -11.65 12.69
CA GLU A 147 15.54 -10.99 11.59
C GLU A 147 14.84 -9.72 11.09
N ALA A 148 15.61 -8.75 10.61
CA ALA A 148 15.14 -7.50 10.00
C ALA A 148 14.93 -7.65 8.48
#